data_AF-C4MAL8-F1
#
_entry.id   AF-C4MAL8-F1
#
_cell.length_a   1.000
_cell.length_b   1.000
_cell.length_c   1.000
_cell.angle_alpha   90.00
_cell.angle_beta   90.00
_cell.angle_gamma   90.00
#
_symmetry.space_group_name_H-M   'P 1'
#
loop_
_entity.id
_entity.type
_entity.pdbx_description
1 polymer ?
#
loop_
_entity_poly.entity_id
_entity_poly.type
_entity_poly.pdbx_seq_one_letter_code
_entity_poly.pdbx_strand_id
1 'polypeptide(L)'
;MNVVKYLDSTETLKVFVQVNHHCLEAISRTKINPCYGINSLAVAISNSRYKNALFELKVFDGIETFYVDYNSLEKMSVKSLENIPLINVHKFVMQNGSSDYAIFRKLSDKICSIGIDTAYTFNPNFSNFINLREIVIRVGQNYNNNIIEQLFEQLPKFNYLHKVVIRCDSNRLHYLRELSKKLQIKTKVIFIIDWLHKEDIEEVNDLVNSTTQKVGIVMINFDDFEALFMKSNVVLLPFCPYNFQVSSKMTADPRFYELLKMYLPTRLEIQGGIRPDVEAPKNKIIDLSKCICLNELFMNEARYTSRIIVKLPTSLNRMFINNLGSIDSLEGIDETHLPDSLKEQFSQGNLFISN
;
A
#
# COMPACT_ATOMS: atom_id res chain seq x y z
N MET A 1 -1.51 -27.67 1.56
CA MET A 1 -1.14 -26.24 1.66
C MET A 1 0.38 -26.14 1.56
N ASN A 2 0.94 -25.34 0.65
CA ASN A 2 2.40 -25.22 0.52
C ASN A 2 2.93 -24.22 1.58
N VAL A 3 3.45 -24.75 2.69
CA VAL A 3 3.95 -23.95 3.82
C VAL A 3 5.25 -23.19 3.52
N VAL A 4 6.00 -23.61 2.48
CA VAL A 4 7.31 -23.05 2.11
C VAL A 4 7.24 -21.55 1.82
N LYS A 5 6.12 -21.09 1.27
CA LYS A 5 5.85 -19.68 0.96
C LYS A 5 5.63 -18.80 2.18
N TYR A 6 5.33 -19.40 3.34
CA TYR A 6 5.09 -18.68 4.59
C TYR A 6 6.31 -18.72 5.51
N LEU A 7 7.37 -19.42 5.11
CA LEU A 7 8.65 -19.35 5.81
C LEU A 7 9.29 -18.00 5.52
N ASP A 8 9.88 -17.40 6.53
CA ASP A 8 10.41 -16.04 6.51
C ASP A 8 11.85 -15.95 5.97
N SER A 9 12.58 -17.06 5.99
CA SER A 9 14.00 -17.10 5.64
C SER A 9 14.46 -18.45 5.08
N THR A 10 15.66 -18.43 4.48
CA THR A 10 16.34 -19.63 4.01
C THR A 10 16.75 -20.55 5.15
N GLU A 11 17.04 -19.99 6.33
CA GLU A 11 17.39 -20.70 7.56
C GLU A 11 16.20 -21.49 8.07
N THR A 12 15.02 -20.86 8.13
CA THR A 12 13.78 -21.53 8.54
C THR A 12 13.44 -22.68 7.59
N LEU A 13 13.68 -22.51 6.28
CA LEU A 13 13.53 -23.60 5.31
C LEU A 13 14.47 -24.78 5.59
N LYS A 14 15.75 -24.51 5.90
CA LYS A 14 16.73 -25.57 6.22
C LYS A 14 16.31 -26.37 7.45
N VAL A 15 15.87 -25.68 8.50
CA VAL A 15 15.35 -26.33 9.72
C VAL A 15 14.11 -27.15 9.39
N PHE A 16 13.17 -26.60 8.61
CA PHE A 16 11.97 -27.32 8.20
C PHE A 16 12.30 -28.61 7.43
N VAL A 17 13.25 -28.56 6.49
CA VAL A 17 13.71 -29.72 5.73
C VAL A 17 14.38 -30.77 6.63
N GLN A 18 15.17 -30.36 7.62
CA GLN A 18 15.79 -31.27 8.59
C GLN A 18 14.76 -31.98 9.47
N VAL A 19 13.70 -31.28 9.86
CA VAL A 19 12.64 -31.87 10.69
C VAL A 19 11.72 -32.77 9.86
N ASN A 20 11.50 -32.45 8.57
CA ASN A 20 10.55 -33.16 7.72
C ASN A 20 11.15 -33.54 6.36
N HIS A 21 12.15 -34.44 6.39
CA HIS A 21 12.87 -34.91 5.21
C HIS A 21 11.97 -35.51 4.12
N HIS A 22 10.83 -36.09 4.49
CA HIS A 22 9.88 -36.68 3.54
C HIS A 22 9.22 -35.65 2.61
N CYS A 23 9.26 -34.36 2.98
CA CYS A 23 8.72 -33.29 2.14
C CYS A 23 9.73 -32.73 1.12
N LEU A 24 11.00 -33.19 1.10
CA LEU A 24 12.05 -32.59 0.27
C LEU A 24 11.67 -32.51 -1.22
N GLU A 25 11.15 -33.60 -1.80
CA GLU A 25 10.74 -33.65 -3.21
C GLU A 25 9.60 -32.66 -3.50
N ALA A 26 8.61 -32.57 -2.60
CA ALA A 26 7.50 -31.62 -2.74
C ALA A 26 7.98 -30.17 -2.60
N ILE A 27 8.95 -29.91 -1.72
CA ILE A 27 9.59 -28.62 -1.54
C ILE A 27 10.32 -28.24 -2.83
N SER A 28 11.19 -29.10 -3.37
CA SER A 28 11.99 -28.80 -4.57
C SER A 28 11.10 -28.54 -5.79
N ARG A 29 10.01 -29.30 -5.96
CA ARG A 29 9.03 -29.14 -7.05
C ARG A 29 8.12 -27.93 -6.92
N THR A 30 8.43 -26.98 -6.04
CA THR A 30 7.65 -25.76 -5.91
C THR A 30 7.72 -24.94 -7.20
N LYS A 31 6.55 -24.72 -7.82
CA LYS A 31 6.40 -23.98 -9.08
C LYS A 31 6.71 -22.49 -9.02
N ILE A 32 6.64 -21.91 -7.82
CA ILE A 32 6.83 -20.48 -7.57
C ILE A 32 7.71 -20.31 -6.36
N ASN A 33 8.89 -19.72 -6.52
CA ASN A 33 9.80 -19.48 -5.41
C ASN A 33 9.18 -18.54 -4.36
N PRO A 34 9.55 -18.71 -3.08
CA PRO A 34 9.00 -17.94 -1.97
C PRO A 34 9.50 -16.48 -1.92
N CYS A 35 10.61 -16.16 -2.59
CA CYS A 35 11.24 -14.85 -2.61
C CYS A 35 11.63 -14.38 -1.18
N TYR A 36 12.45 -15.18 -0.50
CA TYR A 36 12.81 -14.97 0.90
C TYR A 36 13.43 -13.59 1.16
N GLY A 37 12.95 -12.96 2.23
CA GLY A 37 13.41 -11.65 2.67
C GLY A 37 12.89 -10.46 1.84
N ILE A 38 11.91 -10.68 0.96
CA ILE A 38 11.25 -9.59 0.22
C ILE A 38 10.59 -8.56 1.15
N ASN A 39 10.03 -9.04 2.27
CA ASN A 39 9.36 -8.25 3.31
C ASN A 39 10.28 -7.85 4.48
N SER A 40 11.56 -8.27 4.48
CA SER A 40 12.49 -7.95 5.56
C SER A 40 13.32 -6.70 5.25
N LEU A 41 13.21 -5.68 6.10
CA LEU A 41 14.02 -4.47 6.00
C LEU A 41 15.52 -4.78 6.19
N ALA A 42 15.86 -5.70 7.09
CA ALA A 42 17.24 -6.12 7.33
C ALA A 42 17.87 -6.79 6.09
N VAL A 43 17.10 -7.63 5.38
CA VAL A 43 17.52 -8.24 4.10
C VAL A 43 17.64 -7.16 3.01
N ALA A 44 16.74 -6.18 2.99
CA ALA A 44 16.80 -5.06 2.05
C ALA A 44 18.10 -4.25 2.21
N ILE A 45 18.49 -3.96 3.44
CA ILE A 45 19.70 -3.18 3.77
C ILE A 45 20.97 -3.98 3.49
N SER A 46 20.98 -5.28 3.79
CA SER A 46 22.15 -6.15 3.61
C SER A 46 22.41 -6.58 2.15
N ASN A 47 21.57 -6.18 1.18
CA ASN A 47 21.66 -6.60 -0.23
C ASN A 47 21.70 -8.12 -0.45
N SER A 48 21.19 -8.90 0.50
CA SER A 48 21.22 -10.37 0.46
C SER A 48 20.15 -10.96 -0.47
N ARG A 49 19.24 -10.14 -1.02
CA ARG A 49 18.17 -10.58 -1.94
C ARG A 49 18.68 -11.36 -3.14
N TYR A 50 19.77 -10.90 -3.77
CA TYR A 50 20.38 -11.61 -4.89
C TYR A 50 20.91 -13.00 -4.50
N LYS A 51 21.55 -13.10 -3.32
CA LYS A 51 22.06 -14.38 -2.80
C LYS A 51 20.92 -15.35 -2.51
N ASN A 52 19.82 -14.85 -1.92
CA ASN A 52 18.62 -15.65 -1.67
C ASN A 52 18.02 -16.14 -3.00
N ALA A 53 17.89 -15.25 -3.98
CA ALA A 53 17.35 -15.60 -5.29
C ALA A 53 18.19 -16.69 -5.99
N LEU A 54 19.54 -16.63 -5.93
CA LEU A 54 20.39 -17.70 -6.42
C LEU A 54 20.26 -19.02 -5.65
N PHE A 55 20.05 -18.94 -4.33
CA PHE A 55 19.81 -20.12 -3.50
C PHE A 55 18.48 -20.79 -3.86
N GLU A 56 17.42 -20.00 -4.03
CA GLU A 56 16.10 -20.47 -4.43
C GLU A 56 16.15 -21.20 -5.78
N LEU A 57 16.86 -20.67 -6.77
CA LEU A 57 17.06 -21.32 -8.07
C LEU A 57 17.79 -22.67 -7.98
N LYS A 58 18.60 -22.89 -6.93
CA LYS A 58 19.31 -24.16 -6.71
C LYS A 58 18.47 -25.18 -5.96
N VAL A 59 17.62 -24.71 -5.04
CA VAL A 59 16.80 -25.56 -4.16
C VAL A 59 15.50 -25.98 -4.84
N PHE A 60 14.91 -25.09 -5.62
CA PHE A 60 13.63 -25.31 -6.26
C PHE A 60 13.82 -25.58 -7.76
N ASP A 61 13.84 -26.86 -8.12
CA ASP A 61 14.03 -27.33 -9.50
C ASP A 61 12.74 -27.28 -10.33
N GLY A 62 11.57 -27.21 -9.68
CA GLY A 62 10.27 -27.14 -10.33
C GLY A 62 9.78 -25.73 -10.70
N ILE A 63 10.60 -24.68 -10.62
CA ILE A 63 10.16 -23.29 -10.82
C ILE A 63 9.62 -23.09 -12.24
N GLU A 64 8.32 -22.78 -12.34
CA GLU A 64 7.65 -22.33 -13.57
C GLU A 64 7.51 -20.81 -13.63
N THR A 65 7.47 -20.14 -12.46
CA THR A 65 7.44 -18.67 -12.37
C THR A 65 8.38 -18.19 -11.29
N PHE A 66 9.36 -17.39 -11.68
CA PHE A 66 10.38 -16.86 -10.79
C PHE A 66 10.08 -15.42 -10.36
N TYR A 67 9.89 -15.23 -9.06
CA TYR A 67 9.66 -13.96 -8.39
C TYR A 67 10.99 -13.38 -7.93
N VAL A 68 11.32 -12.20 -8.42
CA VAL A 68 12.60 -11.56 -8.14
C VAL A 68 12.44 -10.04 -8.17
N ASP A 69 13.22 -9.31 -7.36
CA ASP A 69 13.29 -7.87 -7.51
C ASP A 69 14.20 -7.47 -8.68
N TYR A 70 13.91 -6.33 -9.29
CA TYR A 70 14.64 -5.83 -10.45
C TYR A 70 16.17 -5.82 -10.26
N ASN A 71 16.66 -5.32 -9.13
CA ASN A 71 18.10 -5.18 -8.89
C ASN A 71 18.81 -6.53 -8.76
N SER A 72 18.11 -7.54 -8.23
CA SER A 72 18.60 -8.91 -8.18
C SER A 72 18.60 -9.55 -9.57
N LEU A 73 17.56 -9.32 -10.38
CA LEU A 73 17.47 -9.83 -11.75
C LEU A 73 18.63 -9.33 -12.63
N GLU A 74 18.96 -8.04 -12.58
CA GLU A 74 20.06 -7.47 -13.38
C GLU A 74 21.45 -8.01 -13.00
N LYS A 75 21.61 -8.56 -11.79
CA LYS A 75 22.85 -9.22 -11.34
C LYS A 75 22.92 -10.70 -11.75
N MET A 76 21.85 -11.25 -12.31
CA MET A 76 21.81 -12.65 -12.75
C MET A 76 22.32 -12.81 -14.18
N SER A 77 22.72 -14.03 -14.53
CA SER A 77 23.02 -14.38 -15.91
C SER A 77 21.79 -14.95 -16.61
N VAL A 78 21.62 -14.64 -17.90
CA VAL A 78 20.55 -15.21 -18.75
C VAL A 78 20.54 -16.74 -18.67
N LYS A 79 21.72 -17.36 -18.68
CA LYS A 79 21.89 -18.82 -18.56
C LYS A 79 21.25 -19.40 -17.29
N SER A 80 21.29 -18.67 -16.18
CA SER A 80 20.69 -19.14 -14.91
C SER A 80 19.16 -19.12 -14.95
N LEU A 81 18.56 -18.41 -15.90
CA LEU A 81 17.12 -18.17 -16.03
C LEU A 81 16.55 -18.79 -17.33
N GLU A 82 17.38 -19.52 -18.08
CA GLU A 82 17.02 -20.04 -19.40
C GLU A 82 15.87 -21.06 -19.34
N ASN A 83 15.87 -21.93 -18.32
CA ASN A 83 14.85 -22.94 -18.13
C ASN A 83 13.57 -22.41 -17.45
N ILE A 84 13.57 -21.16 -16.99
CA ILE A 84 12.42 -20.56 -16.31
C ILE A 84 11.47 -20.00 -17.36
N PRO A 85 10.21 -20.45 -17.43
CA PRO A 85 9.25 -19.97 -18.42
C PRO A 85 8.82 -18.52 -18.18
N LEU A 86 8.53 -18.16 -16.93
CA LEU A 86 7.94 -16.87 -16.56
C LEU A 86 8.72 -16.19 -15.44
N ILE A 87 8.84 -14.87 -15.52
CA ILE A 87 9.50 -14.04 -14.52
C ILE A 87 8.54 -12.95 -14.03
N ASN A 88 8.34 -12.91 -12.72
CA ASN A 88 7.63 -11.85 -12.03
C ASN A 88 8.66 -10.90 -11.41
N VAL A 89 8.74 -9.68 -11.95
CA VAL A 89 9.61 -8.63 -11.42
C VAL A 89 8.83 -7.84 -10.37
N HIS A 90 9.10 -8.18 -9.12
CA HIS A 90 8.47 -7.54 -7.98
C HIS A 90 9.11 -6.17 -7.71
N LYS A 91 8.28 -5.16 -7.43
CA LYS A 91 8.61 -3.71 -7.32
C LYS A 91 8.80 -3.01 -8.67
N PHE A 92 8.79 -1.68 -8.57
CA PHE A 92 8.97 -0.78 -9.69
C PHE A 92 10.40 -0.84 -10.22
N VAL A 93 10.51 -0.82 -11.54
CA VAL A 93 11.76 -0.49 -12.22
C VAL A 93 11.99 1.02 -12.11
N MET A 94 13.11 1.42 -11.49
CA MET A 94 13.43 2.80 -11.10
C MET A 94 14.87 3.17 -11.47
N GLN A 95 15.30 2.93 -12.71
CA GLN A 95 16.68 3.20 -13.15
C GLN A 95 16.76 4.34 -14.16
N ASN A 96 17.88 5.06 -14.13
CA ASN A 96 18.08 6.30 -14.91
C ASN A 96 18.80 6.06 -16.24
N GLY A 97 19.46 4.91 -16.44
CA GLY A 97 20.29 4.63 -17.61
C GLY A 97 19.81 3.45 -18.46
N SER A 98 19.95 3.55 -19.79
CA SER A 98 19.60 2.46 -20.71
C SER A 98 20.50 1.22 -20.58
N SER A 99 21.71 1.40 -20.04
CA SER A 99 22.65 0.33 -19.68
C SER A 99 22.17 -0.54 -18.53
N ASP A 100 21.25 -0.01 -17.71
CA ASP A 100 20.87 -0.64 -16.45
C ASP A 100 19.92 -1.82 -16.65
N TYR A 101 19.42 -2.03 -17.88
CA TYR A 101 18.39 -3.02 -18.27
C TYR A 101 18.93 -4.20 -19.09
N ALA A 102 20.23 -4.52 -18.97
CA ALA A 102 20.90 -5.42 -19.89
C ALA A 102 20.35 -6.85 -19.86
N ILE A 103 20.08 -7.38 -18.66
CA ILE A 103 19.53 -8.73 -18.48
C ILE A 103 18.03 -8.72 -18.73
N PHE A 104 17.35 -7.74 -18.17
CA PHE A 104 15.91 -7.59 -18.29
C PHE A 104 15.44 -7.51 -19.74
N ARG A 105 16.12 -6.74 -20.61
CA ARG A 105 15.78 -6.66 -22.05
C ARG A 105 15.87 -8.02 -22.74
N LYS A 106 16.88 -8.81 -22.40
CA LYS A 106 17.11 -10.14 -22.99
C LYS A 106 16.08 -11.18 -22.54
N LEU A 107 15.36 -10.92 -21.46
CA LEU A 107 14.35 -11.80 -20.88
C LEU A 107 12.94 -11.20 -20.98
N SER A 108 12.76 -10.14 -21.79
CA SER A 108 11.51 -9.38 -21.90
C SER A 108 10.31 -10.25 -22.29
N ASP A 109 10.54 -11.27 -23.11
CA ASP A 109 9.55 -12.28 -23.52
C ASP A 109 9.06 -13.15 -22.36
N LYS A 110 9.88 -13.36 -21.33
CA LYS A 110 9.53 -14.14 -20.13
C LYS A 110 8.84 -13.34 -19.05
N ILE A 111 8.87 -12.00 -19.12
CA ILE A 111 8.30 -11.15 -18.08
C ILE A 111 6.78 -11.28 -18.09
N CYS A 112 6.22 -11.84 -17.00
CA CYS A 112 4.78 -12.01 -16.83
C CYS A 112 4.16 -10.96 -15.91
N SER A 113 4.96 -10.31 -15.07
CA SER A 113 4.51 -9.21 -14.22
C SER A 113 5.62 -8.21 -13.96
N ILE A 114 5.28 -6.92 -13.95
CA ILE A 114 6.23 -5.83 -13.72
C ILE A 114 5.58 -4.57 -13.14
N GLY A 115 6.32 -3.84 -12.31
CA GLY A 115 6.03 -2.44 -11.97
C GLY A 115 6.91 -1.46 -12.75
N ILE A 116 6.33 -0.37 -13.26
CA ILE A 116 7.05 0.72 -13.94
C ILE A 116 6.75 2.03 -13.22
N ASP A 117 7.81 2.75 -12.84
CA ASP A 117 7.69 4.12 -12.37
C ASP A 117 8.04 5.06 -13.55
N THR A 118 7.05 5.84 -13.99
CA THR A 118 7.17 6.65 -15.21
C THR A 118 8.00 7.90 -15.02
N ALA A 119 8.46 8.20 -13.80
CA ALA A 119 9.45 9.25 -13.55
C ALA A 119 10.86 8.87 -14.06
N TYR A 120 11.10 7.58 -14.31
CA TYR A 120 12.39 7.05 -14.73
C TYR A 120 12.42 6.74 -16.22
N THR A 121 13.61 6.83 -16.82
CA THR A 121 13.86 6.47 -18.21
C THR A 121 13.80 4.96 -18.39
N PHE A 122 12.63 4.46 -18.79
CA PHE A 122 12.40 3.05 -19.07
C PHE A 122 11.88 2.84 -20.50
N ASN A 123 12.75 2.34 -21.38
CA ASN A 123 12.35 1.90 -22.73
C ASN A 123 12.98 0.53 -23.02
N PRO A 124 12.32 -0.56 -22.60
CA PRO A 124 12.76 -1.93 -22.89
C PRO A 124 12.29 -2.46 -24.25
N ASN A 125 11.62 -1.63 -25.07
CA ASN A 125 10.76 -2.08 -26.18
C ASN A 125 9.59 -2.96 -25.69
N PHE A 126 8.49 -2.31 -25.29
CA PHE A 126 7.31 -2.98 -24.72
C PHE A 126 6.71 -4.07 -25.63
N SER A 127 6.89 -4.00 -26.95
CA SER A 127 6.37 -5.03 -27.87
C SER A 127 6.89 -6.44 -27.58
N ASN A 128 8.05 -6.58 -26.92
CA ASN A 128 8.64 -7.88 -26.60
C ASN A 128 7.98 -8.59 -25.42
N PHE A 129 7.08 -7.96 -24.68
CA PHE A 129 6.48 -8.47 -23.45
C PHE A 129 5.30 -9.43 -23.71
N ILE A 130 5.53 -10.43 -24.57
CA ILE A 130 4.48 -11.29 -25.09
C ILE A 130 3.74 -12.09 -24.01
N ASN A 131 4.40 -12.39 -22.87
CA ASN A 131 3.82 -13.15 -21.76
C ASN A 131 3.28 -12.25 -20.62
N LEU A 132 3.21 -10.93 -20.80
CA LEU A 132 2.79 -10.00 -19.76
C LEU A 132 1.32 -10.23 -19.37
N ARG A 133 1.10 -10.49 -18.07
CA ARG A 133 -0.22 -10.72 -17.47
C ARG A 133 -0.64 -9.59 -16.55
N GLU A 134 0.30 -9.01 -15.80
CA GLU A 134 0.03 -7.91 -14.88
C GLU A 134 1.05 -6.80 -15.02
N ILE A 135 0.60 -5.55 -15.05
CA ILE A 135 1.47 -4.38 -15.00
C ILE A 135 0.99 -3.40 -13.95
N VAL A 136 1.92 -2.84 -13.18
CA VAL A 136 1.67 -1.74 -12.25
C VAL A 136 2.37 -0.51 -12.80
N ILE A 137 1.64 0.54 -13.10
CA ILE A 137 2.16 1.80 -13.65
C ILE A 137 2.04 2.85 -12.54
N ARG A 138 3.15 3.46 -12.14
CA ARG A 138 3.16 4.58 -11.19
C ARG A 138 3.47 5.86 -11.94
N VAL A 139 2.53 6.81 -11.85
CA VAL A 139 2.59 8.15 -12.44
C VAL A 139 2.69 9.16 -11.31
N GLY A 140 3.93 9.46 -10.90
CA GLY A 140 4.21 10.50 -9.91
C GLY A 140 4.24 11.90 -10.52
N GLN A 141 4.71 12.90 -9.77
CA GLN A 141 4.73 14.30 -10.21
C GLN A 141 5.67 14.58 -11.40
N ASN A 142 6.83 13.91 -11.46
CA ASN A 142 7.87 14.12 -12.50
C ASN A 142 7.85 13.04 -13.59
N TYR A 143 6.66 12.66 -14.04
CA TYR A 143 6.49 11.56 -14.98
C TYR A 143 6.86 11.93 -16.43
N ASN A 144 7.22 10.92 -17.21
CA ASN A 144 7.52 11.05 -18.63
C ASN A 144 6.30 10.63 -19.49
N ASN A 145 5.67 11.60 -20.14
CA ASN A 145 4.52 11.38 -21.05
C ASN A 145 4.81 10.35 -22.13
N ASN A 146 6.01 10.35 -22.72
CA ASN A 146 6.35 9.45 -23.83
C ASN A 146 6.29 7.98 -23.40
N ILE A 147 6.67 7.68 -22.15
CA ILE A 147 6.60 6.31 -21.61
C ILE A 147 5.15 5.87 -21.45
N ILE A 148 4.29 6.76 -20.95
CA ILE A 148 2.86 6.50 -20.78
C ILE A 148 2.22 6.25 -22.14
N GLU A 149 2.45 7.11 -23.12
CA GLU A 149 1.88 6.97 -24.47
C GLU A 149 2.33 5.67 -25.13
N GLN A 150 3.64 5.34 -25.08
CA GLN A 150 4.17 4.08 -25.60
C GLN A 150 3.56 2.87 -24.90
N LEU A 151 3.40 2.91 -23.57
CA LEU A 151 2.77 1.83 -22.82
C LEU A 151 1.32 1.63 -23.28
N PHE A 152 0.50 2.68 -23.28
CA PHE A 152 -0.91 2.56 -23.63
C PHE A 152 -1.16 2.32 -25.13
N GLU A 153 -0.17 2.53 -25.99
CA GLU A 153 -0.21 2.06 -27.39
C GLU A 153 0.04 0.55 -27.50
N GLN A 154 0.87 -0.03 -26.62
CA GLN A 154 1.28 -1.44 -26.69
C GLN A 154 0.41 -2.37 -25.84
N LEU A 155 -0.06 -1.93 -24.68
CA LEU A 155 -0.89 -2.73 -23.76
C LEU A 155 -2.12 -3.38 -24.43
N PRO A 156 -2.86 -2.71 -25.33
CA PRO A 156 -3.98 -3.33 -26.03
C PRO A 156 -3.59 -4.50 -26.95
N LYS A 157 -2.30 -4.62 -27.31
CA LYS A 157 -1.77 -5.67 -28.20
C LYS A 157 -1.38 -6.95 -27.44
N PHE A 158 -1.33 -6.93 -26.10
CA PHE A 158 -0.92 -8.08 -25.29
C PHE A 158 -2.08 -9.04 -25.00
N ASN A 159 -2.00 -10.25 -25.58
CA ASN A 159 -3.07 -11.25 -25.48
C ASN A 159 -3.27 -11.85 -24.09
N TYR A 160 -2.23 -11.89 -23.25
CA TYR A 160 -2.30 -12.46 -21.90
C TYR A 160 -2.47 -11.41 -20.80
N LEU A 161 -2.60 -10.12 -21.16
CA LEU A 161 -2.77 -9.07 -20.18
C LEU A 161 -4.14 -9.21 -19.51
N HIS A 162 -4.11 -9.42 -18.19
CA HIS A 162 -5.31 -9.61 -17.37
C HIS A 162 -5.54 -8.44 -16.42
N LYS A 163 -4.47 -7.73 -16.04
CA LYS A 163 -4.56 -6.68 -15.01
C LYS A 163 -3.60 -5.53 -15.27
N VAL A 164 -4.13 -4.32 -15.18
CA VAL A 164 -3.39 -3.07 -15.18
C VAL A 164 -3.73 -2.34 -13.90
N VAL A 165 -2.72 -2.04 -13.08
CA VAL A 165 -2.87 -1.20 -11.89
C VAL A 165 -2.23 0.14 -12.19
N ILE A 166 -3.00 1.22 -12.07
CA ILE A 166 -2.53 2.59 -12.32
C ILE A 166 -2.49 3.31 -10.97
N ARG A 167 -1.29 3.67 -10.52
CA ARG A 167 -1.07 4.52 -9.36
C ARG A 167 -0.81 5.94 -9.83
N CYS A 168 -1.59 6.91 -9.41
CA CYS A 168 -1.42 8.30 -9.84
C CYS A 168 -1.95 9.29 -8.80
N ASP A 169 -1.55 10.54 -8.93
CA ASP A 169 -2.23 11.66 -8.27
C ASP A 169 -3.59 11.92 -8.95
N SER A 170 -4.56 12.44 -8.22
CA SER A 170 -5.93 12.65 -8.73
C SER A 170 -6.00 13.57 -9.94
N ASN A 171 -5.08 14.54 -10.06
CA ASN A 171 -5.03 15.49 -11.17
C ASN A 171 -4.68 14.85 -12.53
N ARG A 172 -4.19 13.61 -12.54
CA ARG A 172 -3.91 12.82 -13.76
C ARG A 172 -4.98 11.78 -14.05
N LEU A 173 -5.97 11.63 -13.17
CA LEU A 173 -6.95 10.56 -13.23
C LEU A 173 -7.71 10.56 -14.55
N HIS A 174 -8.25 11.70 -14.96
CA HIS A 174 -9.02 11.83 -16.21
C HIS A 174 -8.20 11.36 -17.43
N TYR A 175 -6.98 11.87 -17.59
CA TYR A 175 -6.10 11.49 -18.71
C TYR A 175 -5.81 9.99 -18.75
N LEU A 176 -5.46 9.39 -17.61
CA LEU A 176 -5.14 7.96 -17.52
C LEU A 176 -6.39 7.09 -17.68
N ARG A 177 -7.54 7.56 -17.22
CA ARG A 177 -8.85 6.93 -17.43
C ARG A 177 -9.18 6.87 -18.92
N GLU A 178 -9.04 7.97 -19.66
CA GLU A 178 -9.28 7.97 -21.11
C GLU A 178 -8.34 7.04 -21.87
N LEU A 179 -7.06 7.00 -21.51
CA LEU A 179 -6.11 6.03 -22.09
C LEU A 179 -6.50 4.59 -21.80
N SER A 180 -6.95 4.30 -20.57
CA SER A 180 -7.33 2.95 -20.15
C SER A 180 -8.55 2.39 -20.88
N LYS A 181 -9.43 3.24 -21.45
CA LYS A 181 -10.57 2.80 -22.27
C LYS A 181 -10.15 2.04 -23.53
N LYS A 182 -8.91 2.23 -24.01
CA LYS A 182 -8.35 1.54 -25.18
C LYS A 182 -7.93 0.10 -24.90
N LEU A 183 -7.88 -0.31 -23.63
CA LEU A 183 -7.47 -1.65 -23.24
C LEU A 183 -8.55 -2.68 -23.61
N GLN A 184 -8.12 -3.94 -23.77
CA GLN A 184 -9.04 -5.04 -24.08
C GLN A 184 -10.08 -5.21 -22.95
N ILE A 185 -11.32 -5.55 -23.31
CA ILE A 185 -12.45 -5.69 -22.35
C ILE A 185 -12.15 -6.66 -21.21
N LYS A 186 -11.38 -7.73 -21.46
CA LYS A 186 -10.99 -8.71 -20.44
C LYS A 186 -9.95 -8.18 -19.44
N THR A 187 -9.31 -7.06 -19.72
CA THR A 187 -8.26 -6.48 -18.89
C THR A 187 -8.88 -5.72 -17.74
N LYS A 188 -8.65 -6.19 -16.51
CA LYS A 188 -9.07 -5.50 -15.30
C LYS A 188 -8.17 -4.28 -15.05
N VAL A 189 -8.77 -3.09 -15.02
CA VAL A 189 -8.08 -1.84 -14.66
C VAL A 189 -8.41 -1.49 -13.22
N ILE A 190 -7.38 -1.25 -12.40
CA ILE A 190 -7.50 -0.81 -11.00
C ILE A 190 -6.77 0.52 -10.87
N PHE A 191 -7.47 1.54 -10.36
CA PHE A 191 -6.85 2.81 -10.01
C PHE A 191 -6.52 2.84 -8.52
N ILE A 192 -5.33 3.37 -8.20
CA ILE A 192 -4.90 3.69 -6.84
C ILE A 192 -4.51 5.17 -6.86
N ILE A 193 -5.28 5.99 -6.16
CA ILE A 193 -5.03 7.43 -6.06
C ILE A 193 -4.04 7.64 -4.92
N ASP A 194 -2.80 7.96 -5.25
CA ASP A 194 -1.71 8.15 -4.29
C ASP A 194 -1.86 9.50 -3.55
N TRP A 195 -2.39 10.53 -4.21
CA TRP A 195 -2.72 11.83 -3.62
C TRP A 195 -4.08 12.32 -4.13
N LEU A 196 -5.01 12.60 -3.20
CA LEU A 196 -6.35 13.10 -3.52
C LEU A 196 -6.42 14.61 -3.28
N HIS A 197 -6.48 15.40 -4.35
CA HIS A 197 -6.72 16.84 -4.27
C HIS A 197 -8.22 17.13 -4.18
N LYS A 198 -8.57 18.16 -3.41
CA LYS A 198 -9.96 18.61 -3.22
C LYS A 198 -10.64 19.01 -4.53
N GLU A 199 -9.88 19.60 -5.45
CA GLU A 199 -10.36 20.03 -6.77
C GLU A 199 -10.83 18.83 -7.64
N ASP A 200 -10.32 17.63 -7.37
CA ASP A 200 -10.50 16.44 -8.22
C ASP A 200 -11.53 15.44 -7.65
N ILE A 201 -12.21 15.77 -6.55
CA ILE A 201 -13.17 14.87 -5.89
C ILE A 201 -14.28 14.42 -6.83
N GLU A 202 -14.80 15.33 -7.68
CA GLU A 202 -15.86 15.00 -8.62
C GLU A 202 -15.40 13.97 -9.66
N GLU A 203 -14.21 14.14 -10.25
CA GLU A 203 -13.64 13.18 -11.21
C GLU A 203 -13.42 11.81 -10.57
N VAL A 204 -12.94 11.78 -9.32
CA VAL A 204 -12.75 10.53 -8.56
C VAL A 204 -14.10 9.86 -8.29
N ASN A 205 -15.10 10.65 -7.91
CA ASN A 205 -16.45 10.15 -7.67
C ASN A 205 -17.07 9.58 -8.96
N ASP A 206 -16.84 10.22 -10.10
CA ASP A 206 -17.28 9.75 -11.42
C ASP A 206 -16.60 8.45 -11.82
N LEU A 207 -15.29 8.32 -11.58
CA LEU A 207 -14.59 7.05 -11.75
C LEU A 207 -15.27 5.96 -10.90
N VAL A 208 -15.43 6.21 -9.60
CA VAL A 208 -16.00 5.25 -8.65
C VAL A 208 -17.43 4.85 -9.03
N ASN A 209 -18.25 5.78 -9.54
CA ASN A 209 -19.61 5.49 -10.02
C ASN A 209 -19.62 4.69 -11.32
N SER A 210 -18.64 4.91 -12.19
CA SER A 210 -18.58 4.29 -13.52
C SER A 210 -17.98 2.87 -13.53
N THR A 211 -17.45 2.39 -12.41
CA THR A 211 -16.75 1.10 -12.35
C THR A 211 -17.25 0.20 -11.22
N THR A 212 -17.37 -1.10 -11.51
CA THR A 212 -17.57 -2.12 -10.48
C THR A 212 -16.26 -2.62 -9.87
N GLN A 213 -15.12 -2.22 -10.45
CA GLN A 213 -13.80 -2.57 -9.94
C GLN A 213 -13.46 -1.77 -8.69
N LYS A 214 -12.50 -2.27 -7.91
CA LYS A 214 -12.02 -1.57 -6.72
C LYS A 214 -11.19 -0.34 -7.13
N VAL A 215 -11.38 0.76 -6.41
CA VAL A 215 -10.58 1.98 -6.50
C VAL A 215 -9.88 2.18 -5.15
N GLY A 216 -8.56 2.18 -5.17
CA GLY A 216 -7.75 2.48 -3.99
C GLY A 216 -7.58 3.97 -3.81
N ILE A 217 -7.64 4.47 -2.58
CA ILE A 217 -7.29 5.86 -2.25
C ILE A 217 -6.34 5.82 -1.06
N VAL A 218 -5.12 6.31 -1.26
CA VAL A 218 -4.12 6.36 -0.19
C VAL A 218 -4.51 7.43 0.82
N MET A 219 -4.49 7.06 2.10
CA MET A 219 -4.83 7.91 3.23
C MET A 219 -3.68 8.87 3.54
N ILE A 220 -3.48 9.85 2.68
CA ILE A 220 -2.47 10.90 2.86
C ILE A 220 -3.13 12.26 2.68
N ASN A 221 -2.93 13.15 3.67
CA ASN A 221 -3.39 14.54 3.63
C ASN A 221 -4.86 14.72 3.27
N PHE A 222 -5.73 13.80 3.70
CA PHE A 222 -7.17 14.04 3.62
C PHE A 222 -7.52 15.31 4.39
N ASP A 223 -8.42 16.11 3.82
CA ASP A 223 -8.94 17.30 4.47
C ASP A 223 -10.38 17.02 4.89
N ASP A 224 -11.32 16.97 3.96
CA ASP A 224 -12.74 16.76 4.25
C ASP A 224 -13.15 15.28 4.22
N PHE A 225 -14.26 14.94 4.89
CA PHE A 225 -14.87 13.63 4.74
C PHE A 225 -15.67 13.56 3.45
N GLU A 226 -15.28 12.67 2.55
CA GLU A 226 -15.95 12.48 1.28
C GLU A 226 -16.92 11.30 1.32
N ALA A 227 -18.13 11.50 0.80
CA ALA A 227 -19.16 10.45 0.76
C ALA A 227 -18.68 9.19 0.00
N LEU A 228 -17.78 9.37 -0.98
CA LEU A 228 -17.20 8.27 -1.74
C LEU A 228 -16.40 7.29 -0.86
N PHE A 229 -15.86 7.71 0.30
CA PHE A 229 -15.11 6.83 1.20
C PHE A 229 -15.96 5.68 1.77
N MET A 230 -17.29 5.85 1.79
CA MET A 230 -18.24 4.85 2.27
C MET A 230 -18.70 3.88 1.17
N LYS A 231 -18.27 4.07 -0.08
CA LYS A 231 -18.70 3.21 -1.20
C LYS A 231 -18.01 1.85 -1.14
N SER A 232 -18.76 0.79 -1.45
CA SER A 232 -18.28 -0.59 -1.34
C SER A 232 -17.14 -0.95 -2.30
N ASN A 233 -16.97 -0.20 -3.39
CA ASN A 233 -15.87 -0.36 -4.33
C ASN A 233 -14.67 0.55 -4.05
N VAL A 234 -14.74 1.43 -3.04
CA VAL A 234 -13.61 2.24 -2.59
C VAL A 234 -12.87 1.51 -1.47
N VAL A 235 -11.54 1.54 -1.53
CA VAL A 235 -10.66 0.98 -0.51
C VAL A 235 -9.68 2.06 -0.07
N LEU A 236 -9.79 2.48 1.18
CA LEU A 236 -8.81 3.37 1.80
C LEU A 236 -7.54 2.57 2.12
N LEU A 237 -6.42 2.99 1.56
CA LEU A 237 -5.13 2.33 1.71
C LEU A 237 -4.27 3.12 2.69
N PRO A 238 -3.77 2.50 3.77
CA PRO A 238 -2.97 3.20 4.75
C PRO A 238 -1.63 3.63 4.12
N PHE A 239 -1.23 4.90 4.33
CA PHE A 239 0.05 5.40 3.85
C PHE A 239 1.24 4.70 4.54
N CYS A 240 1.12 4.48 5.85
CA CYS A 240 2.05 3.71 6.67
C CYS A 240 1.41 2.38 7.10
N PRO A 241 2.15 1.25 7.12
CA PRO A 241 1.59 -0.03 7.55
C PRO A 241 0.89 0.07 8.90
N TYR A 242 -0.31 -0.52 8.97
CA TYR A 242 -1.16 -0.57 10.16
C TYR A 242 -1.67 0.78 10.70
N ASN A 243 -1.51 1.89 9.98
CA ASN A 243 -1.95 3.20 10.46
C ASN A 243 -3.16 3.70 9.66
N PHE A 244 -4.31 3.81 10.31
CA PHE A 244 -5.50 4.42 9.72
C PHE A 244 -5.47 5.93 9.99
N GLN A 245 -5.07 6.72 9.00
CA GLN A 245 -4.81 8.16 9.16
C GLN A 245 -5.99 8.98 8.62
N VAL A 246 -6.54 9.87 9.43
CA VAL A 246 -7.66 10.75 9.08
C VAL A 246 -7.38 12.18 9.52
N SER A 247 -8.09 13.13 8.92
CA SER A 247 -8.02 14.52 9.36
C SER A 247 -8.92 14.77 10.57
N SER A 248 -8.61 15.82 11.34
CA SER A 248 -9.50 16.35 12.38
C SER A 248 -10.87 16.78 11.82
N LYS A 249 -10.97 17.32 10.59
CA LYS A 249 -12.27 17.62 9.97
C LYS A 249 -13.11 16.38 9.71
N MET A 250 -12.48 15.28 9.32
CA MET A 250 -13.19 14.03 9.10
C MET A 250 -13.86 13.54 10.39
N THR A 251 -13.27 13.79 11.55
CA THR A 251 -13.84 13.40 12.85
C THR A 251 -15.12 14.14 13.22
N ALA A 252 -15.39 15.29 12.60
CA ALA A 252 -16.61 16.06 12.78
C ALA A 252 -17.78 15.56 11.90
N ASP A 253 -17.51 14.71 10.91
CA ASP A 253 -18.56 14.13 10.07
C ASP A 253 -19.36 13.05 10.83
N PRO A 254 -20.70 13.08 10.82
CA PRO A 254 -21.52 12.07 11.48
C PRO A 254 -21.27 10.63 11.04
N ARG A 255 -20.77 10.42 9.81
CA ARG A 255 -20.47 9.10 9.23
C ARG A 255 -19.09 8.59 9.61
N PHE A 256 -18.26 9.39 10.28
CA PHE A 256 -16.90 9.00 10.66
C PHE A 256 -16.86 7.68 11.43
N TYR A 257 -17.77 7.50 12.37
CA TYR A 257 -17.87 6.26 13.13
C TYR A 257 -18.25 5.05 12.26
N GLU A 258 -19.11 5.24 11.25
CA GLU A 258 -19.45 4.17 10.30
C GLU A 258 -18.23 3.77 9.47
N LEU A 259 -17.41 4.74 9.07
CA LEU A 259 -16.14 4.47 8.40
C LEU A 259 -15.23 3.60 9.27
N LEU A 260 -15.05 3.94 10.55
CA LEU A 260 -14.22 3.13 11.46
C LEU A 260 -14.75 1.71 11.62
N LYS A 261 -16.07 1.51 11.63
CA LYS A 261 -16.68 0.17 11.68
C LYS A 261 -16.41 -0.67 10.44
N MET A 262 -16.32 -0.03 9.26
CA MET A 262 -16.00 -0.73 8.01
C MET A 262 -14.56 -1.24 7.98
N TYR A 263 -13.62 -0.49 8.57
CA TYR A 263 -12.19 -0.77 8.47
C TYR A 263 -11.59 -1.43 9.72
N LEU A 264 -12.27 -1.38 10.86
CA LEU A 264 -11.83 -1.96 12.15
C LEU A 264 -10.36 -1.64 12.48
N PRO A 265 -9.95 -0.36 12.48
CA PRO A 265 -8.55 0.00 12.64
C PRO A 265 -8.05 -0.36 14.04
N THR A 266 -6.87 -0.98 14.11
CA THR A 266 -6.16 -1.23 15.37
C THR A 266 -5.38 -0.02 15.86
N ARG A 267 -5.01 0.86 14.94
CA ARG A 267 -4.33 2.12 15.19
C ARG A 267 -4.95 3.23 14.35
N LEU A 268 -5.35 4.31 15.02
CA LEU A 268 -5.96 5.50 14.43
C LEU A 268 -5.06 6.71 14.68
N GLU A 269 -4.78 7.46 13.63
CA GLU A 269 -4.10 8.75 13.71
C GLU A 269 -5.02 9.85 13.19
N ILE A 270 -5.34 10.82 14.05
CA ILE A 270 -6.10 12.03 13.72
C ILE A 270 -5.11 13.18 13.59
N GLN A 271 -5.00 13.75 12.40
CA GLN A 271 -4.08 14.86 12.12
C GLN A 271 -4.81 16.21 12.06
N GLY A 272 -4.25 17.20 12.75
CA GLY A 272 -4.50 18.61 12.47
C GLY A 272 -3.74 19.02 11.22
N GLY A 273 -4.46 19.51 10.21
CA GLY A 273 -3.83 20.04 9.00
C GLY A 273 -3.01 21.31 9.25
N ILE A 274 -2.38 21.84 8.20
CA ILE A 274 -1.52 23.03 8.22
C ILE A 274 -2.33 24.36 8.33
N ARG A 275 -3.65 24.30 8.51
CA ARG A 275 -4.61 25.42 8.34
C ARG A 275 -5.61 25.47 9.51
N PRO A 276 -6.40 26.55 9.68
CA PRO A 276 -6.91 26.99 11.00
C PRO A 276 -7.85 25.98 11.66
N ASP A 277 -8.11 26.22 12.95
CA ASP A 277 -8.96 25.39 13.79
C ASP A 277 -10.22 24.91 13.08
N VAL A 278 -10.47 23.60 13.17
CA VAL A 278 -11.59 22.92 12.53
C VAL A 278 -12.86 23.14 13.33
N GLU A 279 -14.01 23.32 12.67
CA GLU A 279 -15.27 23.38 13.40
C GLU A 279 -15.47 22.10 14.23
N ALA A 280 -15.68 22.26 15.54
CA ALA A 280 -15.94 21.13 16.42
C ALA A 280 -17.19 20.36 15.95
N PRO A 281 -17.26 19.03 16.18
CA PRO A 281 -18.49 18.28 15.94
C PRO A 281 -19.70 18.97 16.60
N LYS A 282 -20.91 18.83 16.03
CA LYS A 282 -22.12 19.53 16.55
C LYS A 282 -22.40 19.28 18.04
N ASN A 283 -22.09 18.09 18.52
CA ASN A 283 -22.22 17.69 19.93
C ASN A 283 -20.91 17.86 20.72
N LYS A 284 -19.85 18.39 20.09
CA LYS A 284 -18.47 18.47 20.58
C LYS A 284 -17.90 17.13 21.03
N ILE A 285 -18.46 16.01 20.58
CA ILE A 285 -18.07 14.67 21.00
C ILE A 285 -17.52 13.91 19.80
N ILE A 286 -16.30 13.38 19.95
CA ILE A 286 -15.78 12.32 19.10
C ILE A 286 -15.96 11.00 19.85
N ASP A 287 -16.91 10.19 19.41
CA ASP A 287 -17.23 8.91 20.05
C ASP A 287 -16.45 7.75 19.41
N LEU A 288 -15.42 7.28 20.10
CA LEU A 288 -14.64 6.10 19.74
C LEU A 288 -14.96 4.90 20.62
N SER A 289 -15.90 5.02 21.58
CA SER A 289 -16.16 4.02 22.63
C SER A 289 -16.48 2.63 22.09
N LYS A 290 -17.11 2.57 20.91
CA LYS A 290 -17.51 1.32 20.24
C LYS A 290 -16.46 0.77 19.27
N CYS A 291 -15.28 1.38 19.18
CA CYS A 291 -14.18 0.92 18.33
C CYS A 291 -13.36 -0.16 19.06
N ILE A 292 -13.95 -1.34 19.26
CA ILE A 292 -13.41 -2.43 20.10
C ILE A 292 -12.05 -2.99 19.68
N CYS A 293 -11.60 -2.73 18.44
CA CYS A 293 -10.30 -3.16 17.94
C CYS A 293 -9.22 -2.09 18.11
N LEU A 294 -9.59 -0.85 18.46
CA LEU A 294 -8.68 0.29 18.50
C LEU A 294 -7.79 0.20 19.75
N ASN A 295 -6.52 -0.12 19.53
CA ASN A 295 -5.51 -0.26 20.58
C ASN A 295 -4.65 0.99 20.70
N GLU A 296 -4.36 1.68 19.59
CA GLU A 296 -3.52 2.87 19.58
C GLU A 296 -4.24 4.10 19.00
N LEU A 297 -4.26 5.20 19.74
CA LEU A 297 -4.82 6.49 19.30
C LEU A 297 -3.75 7.59 19.30
N PHE A 298 -3.55 8.23 18.16
CA PHE A 298 -2.67 9.38 18.01
C PHE A 298 -3.48 10.59 17.58
N MET A 299 -3.45 11.66 18.36
CA MET A 299 -4.03 12.96 18.00
C MET A 299 -2.89 13.96 17.81
N ASN A 300 -2.47 14.10 16.56
CA ASN A 300 -1.31 14.89 16.16
C ASN A 300 -1.77 16.26 15.63
N GLU A 301 -1.59 17.27 16.46
CA GLU A 301 -1.98 18.68 16.26
C GLU A 301 -3.46 18.89 15.94
N ALA A 302 -4.35 17.94 16.27
CA ALA A 302 -5.78 18.10 16.04
C ALA A 302 -6.29 19.37 16.74
N ARG A 303 -6.78 20.35 15.96
CA ARG A 303 -7.27 21.64 16.47
C ARG A 303 -8.73 21.81 16.14
N TYR A 304 -9.52 22.25 17.12
CA TYR A 304 -10.95 22.50 16.97
C TYR A 304 -11.30 23.90 17.47
N THR A 305 -12.29 24.56 16.85
CA THR A 305 -12.77 25.91 17.20
C THR A 305 -13.35 25.99 18.61
N SER A 306 -13.72 24.85 19.18
CA SER A 306 -14.05 24.71 20.59
C SER A 306 -13.52 23.39 21.11
N ARG A 307 -13.26 23.33 22.42
CA ARG A 307 -12.79 22.09 23.05
C ARG A 307 -13.80 20.96 22.88
N ILE A 308 -13.27 19.76 22.68
CA ILE A 308 -14.06 18.55 22.40
C ILE A 308 -13.91 17.51 23.51
N ILE A 309 -14.92 16.67 23.64
CA ILE A 309 -14.91 15.47 24.46
C ILE A 309 -14.56 14.29 23.56
N VAL A 310 -13.63 13.44 23.99
CA VAL A 310 -13.31 12.19 23.28
C VAL A 310 -13.75 11.02 24.14
N LYS A 311 -14.68 10.20 23.64
CA LYS A 311 -15.07 8.95 24.32
C LYS A 311 -14.17 7.83 23.85
N LEU A 312 -13.41 7.24 24.76
CA LEU A 312 -12.37 6.25 24.45
C LEU A 312 -12.91 4.82 24.42
N PRO A 313 -12.36 3.92 23.59
CA PRO A 313 -12.68 2.49 23.64
C PRO A 313 -11.90 1.79 24.75
N THR A 314 -12.50 0.77 25.36
CA THR A 314 -11.88 0.00 26.46
C THR A 314 -10.62 -0.75 26.04
N SER A 315 -10.49 -1.10 24.76
CA SER A 315 -9.32 -1.79 24.20
C SER A 315 -8.04 -0.94 24.13
N LEU A 316 -8.15 0.38 24.35
CA LEU A 316 -7.06 1.31 24.13
C LEU A 316 -5.89 1.04 25.09
N ASN A 317 -4.69 0.81 24.56
CA ASN A 317 -3.46 0.53 25.33
C ASN A 317 -2.38 1.59 25.16
N ARG A 318 -2.47 2.41 24.11
CA ARG A 318 -1.51 3.46 23.80
C ARG A 318 -2.25 4.69 23.29
N MET A 319 -1.88 5.84 23.83
CA MET A 319 -2.44 7.11 23.41
C MET A 319 -1.35 8.18 23.40
N PHE A 320 -1.41 9.07 22.41
CA PHE A 320 -0.57 10.24 22.33
C PHE A 320 -1.37 11.43 21.83
N ILE A 321 -1.38 12.52 22.59
CA ILE A 321 -2.06 13.77 22.26
C ILE A 321 -1.03 14.88 22.47
N ASN A 322 -0.66 15.59 21.40
CA ASN A 322 0.30 16.68 21.48
C ASN A 322 -0.34 18.08 21.54
N ASN A 323 -1.65 18.20 21.27
CA ASN A 323 -2.42 19.43 21.44
C ASN A 323 -3.58 19.24 22.42
N LEU A 324 -3.25 19.30 23.71
CA LEU A 324 -4.23 19.20 24.80
C LEU A 324 -5.20 20.39 24.84
N GLY A 325 -4.82 21.55 24.29
CA GLY A 325 -5.62 22.77 24.35
C GLY A 325 -7.00 22.65 23.68
N SER A 326 -7.14 21.70 22.74
CA SER A 326 -8.40 21.40 22.04
C SER A 326 -9.24 20.30 22.70
N ILE A 327 -8.78 19.69 23.81
CA ILE A 327 -9.48 18.63 24.52
C ILE A 327 -10.12 19.20 25.79
N ASP A 328 -11.41 18.95 25.97
CA ASP A 328 -12.17 19.29 27.18
C ASP A 328 -12.07 18.16 28.20
N SER A 329 -12.37 16.93 27.76
CA SER A 329 -12.31 15.73 28.60
C SER A 329 -12.10 14.46 27.77
N LEU A 330 -11.56 13.43 28.44
CA LEU A 330 -11.40 12.07 27.93
C LEU A 330 -12.36 11.15 28.70
N GLU A 331 -13.54 10.91 28.15
CA GLU A 331 -14.53 10.01 28.76
C GLU A 331 -14.12 8.55 28.56
N GLY A 332 -14.30 7.72 29.59
CA GLY A 332 -13.99 6.29 29.50
C GLY A 332 -12.51 5.95 29.73
N ILE A 333 -11.69 6.91 30.21
CA ILE A 333 -10.24 6.71 30.36
C ILE A 333 -9.89 5.66 31.41
N ASP A 334 -10.64 5.58 32.50
CA ASP A 334 -10.39 4.65 33.59
C ASP A 334 -10.60 3.20 33.15
N GLU A 335 -11.53 2.98 32.22
CA GLU A 335 -11.89 1.70 31.62
C GLU A 335 -10.92 1.23 30.52
N THR A 336 -9.92 2.04 30.15
CA THR A 336 -8.90 1.67 29.16
C THR A 336 -7.76 0.83 29.77
N HIS A 337 -6.92 0.26 28.90
CA HIS A 337 -5.65 -0.38 29.26
C HIS A 337 -4.45 0.57 29.21
N LEU A 338 -4.68 1.89 29.23
CA LEU A 338 -3.58 2.86 29.27
C LEU A 338 -2.78 2.74 30.59
N PRO A 339 -1.47 3.04 30.57
CA PRO A 339 -0.66 3.17 31.78
C PRO A 339 -1.28 4.13 32.80
N ASP A 340 -1.27 3.76 34.09
CA ASP A 340 -1.84 4.59 35.17
C ASP A 340 -1.23 5.99 35.20
N SER A 341 0.07 6.13 34.88
CA SER A 341 0.73 7.42 34.77
C SER A 341 0.09 8.36 33.73
N LEU A 342 -0.42 7.81 32.63
CA LEU A 342 -1.16 8.59 31.64
C LEU A 342 -2.57 8.90 32.15
N LYS A 343 -3.26 7.92 32.76
CA LYS A 343 -4.59 8.15 33.34
C LYS A 343 -4.58 9.26 34.39
N GLU A 344 -3.58 9.25 35.28
CA GLU A 344 -3.34 10.27 36.29
C GLU A 344 -3.06 11.65 35.69
N GLN A 345 -2.27 11.72 34.61
CA GLN A 345 -2.00 12.98 33.92
C GLN A 345 -3.29 13.66 33.42
N PHE A 346 -4.26 12.87 32.95
CA PHE A 346 -5.53 13.38 32.44
C PHE A 346 -6.59 13.58 33.53
N SER A 347 -6.60 12.77 34.60
CA SER A 347 -7.55 12.90 35.71
C SER A 347 -7.23 14.06 36.65
N GLN A 348 -5.96 14.45 36.78
CA GLN A 348 -5.52 15.57 37.61
C GLN A 348 -5.77 16.96 36.98
N GLY A 349 -6.42 17.05 35.81
CA GLY A 349 -6.73 18.34 35.19
C GLY A 349 -5.48 19.14 34.76
N ASN A 350 -4.31 18.50 34.64
CA ASN A 350 -3.09 19.10 34.09
C ASN A 350 -3.18 19.26 32.55
N LEU A 351 -4.30 19.81 32.08
CA LEU A 351 -4.50 20.38 30.74
C LEU A 351 -3.75 21.73 30.57
N PHE A 352 -2.91 22.10 31.52
CA PHE A 352 -2.04 23.27 31.46
C PHE A 352 -0.58 22.84 31.61
N ILE A 353 0.09 22.63 30.48
CA ILE A 353 1.50 22.99 30.39
C ILE A 353 1.58 24.08 29.33
N SER A 354 1.56 25.32 29.82
CA SER A 354 2.13 26.44 29.11
C SER A 354 3.62 26.20 28.92
N ASN A 355 4.07 26.24 27.66
CA ASN A 355 5.13 27.14 27.22
C ASN A 355 4.97 27.44 25.74
#